data_AF-A0A2G9MWV3-F1
#
_entry.id   AF-A0A2G9MWV3-F1
#
_cell.length_a   1.000
_cell.length_b   1.000
_cell.length_c   1.000
_cell.angle_alpha   90.00
_cell.angle_beta   90.00
_cell.angle_gamma   90.00
#
_symmetry.space_group_name_H-M   'P 1'
#
loop_
_entity.id
_entity.type
_entity.pdbx_description
1 polymer ?
#
loop_
_entity_poly.entity_id
_entity_poly.type
_entity_poly.pdbx_seq_one_letter_code
_entity_poly.pdbx_strand_id
1 'polypeptide(L)'
;MKFGKVDVLINNVGKGLKSWFNLIDYKDWTSTINTNLTSVFLCSKEATNLMIKKKVKGHIITVSSLAGLFNFPGYSGYCCSKHAVTSFNRSIRWESIRYGIKVSTIHPYKVDTEFFDSYEKRPSRAQMLSPKDVANLLVAIAERNNFKVIFVRIINLFKRIYYFFRYMVS
;
A
#
# COMPACT_ATOMS: atom_id res chain seq x y z
N MET A 1 15.56 11.81 -20.92
CA MET A 1 14.97 10.54 -21.43
C MET A 1 13.45 10.68 -21.42
N LYS A 2 12.75 10.44 -22.53
CA LYS A 2 11.28 10.26 -22.55
C LYS A 2 10.99 8.77 -22.53
N PHE A 3 10.44 8.24 -21.44
CA PHE A 3 10.02 6.85 -21.37
C PHE A 3 8.78 6.65 -22.27
N GLY A 4 8.84 5.70 -23.22
CA GLY A 4 7.79 5.50 -24.24
C GLY A 4 6.70 4.47 -23.89
N LYS A 5 6.83 3.81 -22.74
CA LYS A 5 6.02 2.67 -22.30
C LYS A 5 6.04 2.56 -20.77
N VAL A 6 4.94 2.06 -20.20
CA VAL A 6 4.83 1.67 -18.78
C VAL A 6 4.42 0.20 -18.73
N ASP A 7 5.32 -0.66 -18.24
CA ASP A 7 5.04 -2.07 -18.00
C ASP A 7 4.45 -2.31 -16.61
N VAL A 8 5.00 -1.61 -15.61
CA VAL A 8 4.60 -1.73 -14.21
C VAL A 8 4.49 -0.33 -13.61
N LEU A 9 3.36 -0.06 -12.95
CA LEU A 9 3.18 1.10 -12.08
C LEU A 9 3.21 0.63 -10.63
N ILE A 10 4.03 1.25 -9.79
CA ILE A 10 4.04 1.02 -8.34
C ILE A 10 3.58 2.30 -7.63
N ASN A 11 2.34 2.29 -7.13
CA ASN A 11 1.82 3.33 -6.26
C ASN A 11 2.29 3.07 -4.82
N ASN A 12 3.47 3.58 -4.46
CA ASN A 12 4.08 3.38 -3.13
C ASN A 12 3.89 4.54 -2.15
N VAL A 13 3.69 5.76 -2.66
CA VAL A 13 3.59 6.96 -1.80
C VAL A 13 2.45 6.82 -0.79
N GLY A 14 2.72 7.23 0.46
CA GLY A 14 1.71 7.30 1.49
C GLY A 14 2.11 8.20 2.66
N LYS A 15 1.12 8.87 3.25
CA LYS A 15 1.24 9.71 4.43
C LYS A 15 0.45 9.10 5.59
N GLY A 16 1.08 9.03 6.76
CA GLY A 16 0.42 8.65 8.01
C GLY A 16 -0.38 9.81 8.60
N LEU A 17 -1.42 9.50 9.37
CA LEU A 17 -2.19 10.49 10.13
C LEU A 17 -2.60 9.86 11.47
N LYS A 18 -1.86 10.21 12.53
CA LYS A 18 -2.16 9.80 13.90
C LYS A 18 -2.83 10.97 14.63
N SER A 19 -4.15 10.94 14.72
CA SER A 19 -4.96 11.90 15.47
C SER A 19 -6.32 11.31 15.79
N TRP A 20 -6.90 11.69 16.93
CA TRP A 20 -8.28 11.36 17.27
C TRP A 20 -9.24 12.06 16.32
N PHE A 21 -10.34 11.40 15.94
CA PHE A 21 -11.19 11.88 14.84
C PHE A 21 -11.70 13.31 15.03
N ASN A 22 -12.00 13.69 16.27
CA ASN A 22 -12.48 15.02 16.65
C ASN A 22 -11.39 16.09 16.68
N LEU A 23 -10.12 15.71 16.53
CA LEU A 23 -8.94 16.58 16.54
C LEU A 23 -8.22 16.60 15.19
N ILE A 24 -8.79 15.98 14.15
CA ILE A 24 -8.20 16.00 12.82
C ILE A 24 -8.45 17.38 12.20
N ASP A 25 -7.37 18.12 11.93
CA ASP A 25 -7.45 19.31 11.07
C ASP A 25 -7.87 18.89 9.65
N TYR A 26 -8.82 19.63 9.09
CA TYR A 26 -9.28 19.44 7.72
C TYR A 26 -8.14 19.49 6.68
N LYS A 27 -7.11 20.31 6.92
CA LYS A 27 -5.91 20.38 6.05
C LYS A 27 -5.14 19.07 6.07
N ASP A 28 -4.95 18.45 7.24
CA ASP A 28 -4.26 17.17 7.37
C ASP A 28 -5.08 16.01 6.82
N TRP A 29 -6.40 16.03 7.03
CA TRP A 29 -7.34 15.13 6.38
C TRP A 29 -7.17 15.19 4.85
N THR A 30 -7.30 16.39 4.29
CA THR A 30 -7.24 16.62 2.84
C THR A 30 -5.88 16.21 2.27
N SER A 31 -4.79 16.58 2.95
CA SER A 31 -3.43 16.16 2.59
C SER A 31 -3.27 14.65 2.58
N THR A 32 -3.84 13.95 3.58
CA THR A 32 -3.79 12.49 3.70
C THR A 32 -4.59 11.81 2.60
N ILE A 33 -5.82 12.26 2.33
CA ILE A 33 -6.65 11.73 1.23
C ILE A 33 -6.00 11.98 -0.12
N ASN A 34 -5.49 13.19 -0.36
CA ASN A 34 -4.84 13.52 -1.63
C ASN A 34 -3.61 12.66 -1.88
N THR A 35 -2.80 12.44 -0.84
CA THR A 35 -1.58 11.63 -0.93
C THR A 35 -1.89 10.15 -1.08
N ASN A 36 -2.83 9.60 -0.30
CA ASN A 36 -3.04 8.16 -0.22
C ASN A 36 -4.07 7.62 -1.23
N LEU A 37 -4.96 8.47 -1.75
CA LEU A 37 -6.05 8.07 -2.65
C LEU A 37 -6.01 8.84 -3.97
N THR A 38 -6.07 10.18 -3.92
CA THR A 38 -6.17 10.99 -5.16
C THR A 38 -4.96 10.79 -6.07
N SER A 39 -3.74 10.75 -5.50
CA SER A 39 -2.52 10.44 -6.25
C SER A 39 -2.60 9.09 -6.96
N VAL A 40 -3.09 8.06 -6.26
CA VAL A 40 -3.23 6.69 -6.79
C VAL A 40 -4.24 6.66 -7.92
N PHE A 41 -5.36 7.37 -7.78
CA PHE A 41 -6.33 7.53 -8.85
C PHE A 41 -5.69 8.16 -10.10
N LEU A 42 -5.01 9.31 -9.94
CA LEU A 42 -4.42 10.05 -11.04
C LEU A 42 -3.35 9.23 -11.77
N CYS A 43 -2.40 8.64 -11.03
CA CYS A 43 -1.35 7.81 -11.60
C CYS A 43 -1.89 6.54 -12.25
N SER A 44 -2.86 5.87 -11.62
CA SER A 44 -3.45 4.64 -12.18
C SER A 44 -4.24 4.92 -13.45
N LYS A 45 -4.98 6.03 -13.50
CA LYS A 45 -5.71 6.48 -14.70
C LYS A 45 -4.75 6.68 -15.88
N GLU A 46 -3.68 7.44 -15.66
CA GLU A 46 -2.73 7.75 -16.73
C GLU A 46 -1.95 6.51 -17.18
N ALA A 47 -1.46 5.68 -16.24
CA ALA A 47 -0.81 4.44 -16.58
C ALA A 47 -1.72 3.48 -17.35
N THR A 48 -2.99 3.37 -16.96
CA THR A 48 -3.99 2.56 -17.67
C THR A 48 -4.19 3.05 -19.10
N ASN A 49 -4.37 4.36 -19.29
CA ASN A 49 -4.52 4.95 -20.63
C ASN A 49 -3.29 4.68 -21.51
N LEU A 50 -2.09 4.84 -20.95
CA LEU A 50 -0.84 4.55 -21.66
C LEU A 50 -0.71 3.07 -22.01
N MET A 51 -1.03 2.17 -21.08
CA MET A 51 -1.00 0.72 -21.30
C MET A 51 -1.99 0.32 -22.40
N ILE A 52 -3.22 0.84 -22.39
CA ILE A 52 -4.23 0.58 -23.44
C ILE A 52 -3.73 1.10 -24.79
N LYS A 53 -3.31 2.38 -24.87
CA LYS A 53 -2.83 3.01 -26.11
C LYS A 53 -1.66 2.26 -26.73
N LYS A 54 -0.76 1.72 -25.89
CA LYS A 54 0.44 0.98 -26.31
C LYS A 54 0.23 -0.53 -26.38
N LYS A 55 -1.00 -1.03 -26.15
CA LYS A 55 -1.35 -2.46 -26.13
C LYS A 55 -0.47 -3.29 -25.16
N VAL A 56 -0.13 -2.71 -24.01
CA VAL A 56 0.69 -3.34 -22.97
C VAL A 56 -0.19 -4.07 -21.97
N LYS A 57 0.09 -5.37 -21.77
CA LYS A 57 -0.51 -6.17 -20.69
C LYS A 57 0.23 -5.92 -19.37
N GLY A 58 0.08 -4.70 -18.86
CA GLY A 58 0.86 -4.20 -17.72
C GLY A 58 0.35 -4.65 -16.36
N HIS A 59 0.94 -4.07 -15.32
CA HIS A 59 0.58 -4.35 -13.92
C HIS A 59 0.61 -3.08 -13.06
N ILE A 60 -0.50 -2.76 -12.42
CA ILE A 60 -0.59 -1.71 -11.40
C ILE A 60 -0.49 -2.38 -10.02
N ILE A 61 0.50 -1.99 -9.23
CA ILE A 61 0.72 -2.49 -7.87
C ILE A 61 0.59 -1.32 -6.91
N THR A 62 -0.29 -1.43 -5.93
CA THR A 62 -0.50 -0.40 -4.91
C THR A 62 -0.07 -0.87 -3.53
N VAL A 63 0.74 -0.06 -2.85
CA VAL A 63 1.13 -0.28 -1.45
C VAL A 63 0.12 0.41 -0.54
N SER A 64 -0.80 -0.40 -0.01
CA SER A 64 -1.76 0.04 0.99
C SER A 64 -1.13 -0.08 2.38
N SER A 65 -1.85 -0.67 3.33
CA SER A 65 -1.41 -0.93 4.70
C SER A 65 -2.30 -2.00 5.31
N LEU A 66 -1.89 -2.61 6.42
CA LEU A 66 -2.80 -3.36 7.28
C LEU A 66 -3.98 -2.48 7.74
N ALA A 67 -3.76 -1.17 7.88
CA ALA A 67 -4.80 -0.18 8.13
C ALA A 67 -5.82 0.00 6.98
N GLY A 68 -5.58 -0.64 5.82
CA GLY A 68 -6.56 -0.73 4.74
C GLY A 68 -7.50 -1.94 4.85
N LEU A 69 -7.33 -2.76 5.89
CA LEU A 69 -8.14 -3.94 6.20
C LEU A 69 -8.70 -3.91 7.63
N PHE A 70 -8.00 -3.26 8.56
CA PHE A 70 -8.36 -3.15 9.97
C PHE A 70 -8.29 -1.70 10.43
N ASN A 71 -9.00 -1.38 11.50
CA ASN A 71 -9.05 -0.04 12.08
C ASN A 71 -8.35 -0.01 13.44
N PHE A 72 -7.78 1.14 13.78
CA PHE A 72 -7.03 1.36 15.02
C PHE A 72 -7.41 2.71 15.63
N PRO A 73 -7.57 2.83 16.96
CA PRO A 73 -7.81 4.10 17.63
C PRO A 73 -6.73 5.14 17.29
N GLY A 74 -7.16 6.38 17.04
CA GLY A 74 -6.25 7.48 16.67
C GLY A 74 -5.73 7.44 15.23
N TYR A 75 -6.25 6.59 14.35
CA TYR A 75 -5.86 6.51 12.94
C TYR A 75 -7.04 6.63 11.98
N SER A 76 -8.19 7.20 12.39
CA SER A 76 -9.42 7.18 11.59
C SER A 76 -9.22 7.74 10.17
N GLY A 77 -8.56 8.89 10.01
CA GLY A 77 -8.28 9.47 8.69
C GLY A 77 -7.30 8.65 7.85
N TYR A 78 -6.25 8.10 8.47
CA TYR A 78 -5.32 7.20 7.78
C TYR A 78 -6.00 5.90 7.35
N CYS A 79 -6.71 5.22 8.25
CA CYS A 79 -7.45 3.99 7.98
C CYS A 79 -8.51 4.20 6.89
N CYS A 80 -9.27 5.29 6.95
CA CYS A 80 -10.23 5.66 5.91
C CYS A 80 -9.54 5.72 4.54
N SER A 81 -8.43 6.47 4.43
CA SER A 81 -7.68 6.60 3.18
C SER A 81 -7.15 5.25 2.65
N LYS A 82 -6.69 4.36 3.54
CA LYS A 82 -6.14 3.04 3.16
C LYS A 82 -7.24 2.02 2.83
N HIS A 83 -8.43 2.11 3.44
CA HIS A 83 -9.59 1.33 3.01
C HIS A 83 -10.09 1.81 1.65
N ALA A 84 -10.20 3.13 1.46
CA ALA A 84 -10.64 3.72 0.20
C ALA A 84 -9.73 3.31 -0.97
N VAL A 85 -8.41 3.43 -0.82
CA VAL A 85 -7.48 3.03 -1.89
C VAL A 85 -7.51 1.52 -2.14
N THR A 86 -7.74 0.71 -1.11
CA THR A 86 -7.89 -0.74 -1.25
C THR A 86 -9.14 -1.09 -2.06
N SER A 87 -10.27 -0.45 -1.73
CA SER A 87 -11.53 -0.63 -2.46
C SER A 87 -11.41 -0.16 -3.91
N PHE A 88 -10.84 1.03 -4.13
CA PHE A 88 -10.56 1.56 -5.46
C PHE A 88 -9.76 0.57 -6.32
N ASN A 89 -8.67 0.01 -5.79
CA ASN A 89 -7.85 -0.98 -6.52
C ASN A 89 -8.61 -2.28 -6.83
N ARG A 90 -9.54 -2.70 -5.97
CA ARG A 90 -10.41 -3.86 -6.25
C ARG A 90 -11.37 -3.58 -7.40
N SER A 91 -11.95 -2.38 -7.46
CA SER A 91 -12.86 -1.98 -8.54
C SER A 91 -12.13 -1.88 -9.88
N ILE A 92 -11.03 -1.13 -9.96
CA ILE A 92 -10.32 -0.94 -11.24
C ILE A 92 -9.69 -2.24 -11.75
N ARG A 93 -9.45 -3.24 -10.90
CA ARG A 93 -9.02 -4.58 -11.33
C ARG A 93 -10.02 -5.20 -12.29
N TRP A 94 -11.31 -5.09 -11.99
CA TRP A 94 -12.38 -5.62 -12.83
C TRP A 94 -12.53 -4.83 -14.12
N GLU A 95 -12.40 -3.51 -14.05
CA GLU A 95 -12.43 -2.64 -15.24
C GLU A 95 -11.23 -2.89 -16.18
N SER A 96 -10.07 -3.21 -15.62
CA SER A 96 -8.80 -3.35 -16.33
C SER A 96 -8.58 -4.71 -16.99
N ILE A 97 -9.32 -5.75 -16.54
CA ILE A 97 -9.06 -7.14 -16.96
C ILE A 97 -9.23 -7.34 -18.47
N ARG A 98 -10.19 -6.65 -19.09
CA ARG A 98 -10.47 -6.70 -20.53
C ARG A 98 -9.30 -6.19 -21.39
N TYR A 99 -8.40 -5.40 -20.80
CA TYR A 99 -7.20 -4.89 -21.46
C TYR A 99 -5.95 -5.74 -21.17
N GLY A 100 -6.10 -6.82 -20.39
CA GLY A 100 -4.97 -7.64 -19.94
C GLY A 100 -4.08 -6.95 -18.89
N ILE A 101 -4.55 -5.85 -18.31
CA ILE A 101 -3.85 -5.10 -17.25
C ILE A 101 -4.20 -5.71 -15.90
N LYS A 102 -3.17 -6.03 -15.12
CA LYS A 102 -3.32 -6.62 -13.79
C LYS A 102 -3.33 -5.53 -12.75
N VAL A 103 -4.08 -5.74 -11.67
CA VAL A 103 -4.06 -4.85 -10.50
C VAL A 103 -3.84 -5.68 -9.24
N SER A 104 -2.92 -5.24 -8.40
CA SER A 104 -2.58 -5.89 -7.13
C SER A 104 -2.39 -4.87 -6.03
N THR A 105 -2.84 -5.23 -4.83
CA THR A 105 -2.66 -4.42 -3.63
C THR A 105 -1.89 -5.25 -2.62
N ILE A 106 -0.85 -4.66 -2.03
CA ILE A 106 -0.19 -5.24 -0.87
C ILE A 106 -0.53 -4.46 0.39
N HIS A 107 -0.52 -5.17 1.51
CA HIS A 107 -0.87 -4.62 2.81
C HIS A 107 0.26 -4.88 3.80
N PRO A 108 1.38 -4.13 3.73
CA PRO A 108 2.44 -4.25 4.71
C PRO A 108 1.94 -3.92 6.12
N TYR A 109 2.61 -4.48 7.12
CA TYR A 109 2.45 -4.03 8.51
C TYR A 109 3.38 -2.83 8.77
N LYS A 110 3.88 -2.66 10.00
CA LYS A 110 4.92 -1.69 10.32
C LYS A 110 6.17 -2.00 9.49
N VAL A 111 6.65 -1.01 8.74
CA VAL A 111 7.90 -1.07 7.97
C VAL A 111 8.85 -0.07 8.60
N ASP A 112 10.13 -0.44 8.74
CA ASP A 112 11.15 0.43 9.30
C ASP A 112 11.51 1.55 8.31
N THR A 113 10.69 2.59 8.27
CA THR A 113 10.86 3.82 7.47
C THR A 113 10.65 5.05 8.35
N GLU A 114 10.72 6.23 7.74
CA GLU A 114 10.47 7.54 8.37
C GLU A 114 9.01 7.72 8.82
N PHE A 115 8.11 6.78 8.48
CA PHE A 115 6.68 6.85 8.79
C PHE A 115 6.38 7.01 10.29
N PHE A 116 7.25 6.47 11.14
CA PHE A 116 7.09 6.51 12.60
C PHE A 116 7.93 7.60 13.28
N ASP A 117 8.65 8.44 12.52
CA ASP A 117 9.58 9.45 13.10
C ASP A 117 8.84 10.51 13.91
N SER A 118 7.61 10.85 13.52
CA SER A 118 6.74 11.80 14.24
C SER A 118 5.99 11.18 15.42
N TYR A 119 6.20 9.90 15.72
CA TYR A 119 5.48 9.21 16.77
C TYR A 119 6.28 9.31 18.06
N GLU A 120 5.61 9.71 19.15
CA GLU A 120 6.21 9.79 20.49
C GLU A 120 6.98 8.53 20.90
N LYS A 121 6.45 7.35 20.54
CA LYS A 121 7.13 6.05 20.73
C LYS A 121 7.20 5.29 19.41
N ARG A 122 8.39 5.27 18.81
CA ARG A 122 8.67 4.45 17.62
C ARG A 122 8.60 2.96 18.00
N PRO A 123 7.93 2.11 17.19
CA PRO A 123 7.97 0.67 17.38
C PRO A 123 9.41 0.14 17.31
N SER A 124 9.73 -0.90 18.07
CA SER A 124 11.05 -1.55 17.99
C SER A 124 11.27 -2.13 16.59
N ARG A 125 12.48 -2.00 16.05
CA ARG A 125 12.87 -2.56 14.75
C ARG A 125 12.57 -4.04 14.61
N ALA A 126 12.68 -4.80 15.70
CA ALA A 126 12.35 -6.22 15.71
C ALA A 126 10.90 -6.45 15.23
N GLN A 127 9.97 -5.56 15.60
CA GLN A 127 8.53 -5.65 15.28
C GLN A 127 8.18 -5.18 13.87
N MET A 128 9.17 -4.77 13.06
CA MET A 128 8.95 -4.15 11.76
C MET A 128 9.51 -5.01 10.63
N LEU A 129 8.89 -4.86 9.46
CA LEU A 129 9.46 -5.35 8.20
C LEU A 129 10.58 -4.41 7.77
N SER A 130 11.61 -4.95 7.13
CA SER A 130 12.59 -4.10 6.47
C SER A 130 11.99 -3.51 5.18
N PRO A 131 12.43 -2.33 4.74
CA PRO A 131 12.08 -1.82 3.41
C PRO A 131 12.43 -2.81 2.29
N LYS A 132 13.51 -3.58 2.47
CA LYS A 132 13.95 -4.63 1.55
C LYS A 132 12.93 -5.77 1.43
N ASP A 133 12.28 -6.16 2.53
CA ASP A 133 11.22 -7.19 2.49
C ASP A 133 10.05 -6.75 1.61
N VAL A 134 9.65 -5.48 1.71
CA VAL A 134 8.57 -4.90 0.90
C VAL A 134 9.00 -4.79 -0.56
N ALA A 135 10.22 -4.32 -0.82
CA ALA A 135 10.77 -4.22 -2.18
C ALA A 135 10.84 -5.61 -2.86
N ASN A 136 11.34 -6.62 -2.16
CA ASN A 136 11.39 -8.00 -2.66
C ASN A 136 9.99 -8.54 -2.99
N LEU A 137 8.99 -8.24 -2.15
CA LEU A 137 7.61 -8.62 -2.43
C LEU A 137 7.06 -7.94 -3.69
N LEU A 138 7.34 -6.65 -3.87
CA LEU A 138 6.91 -5.89 -5.04
C LEU A 138 7.51 -6.46 -6.32
N VAL A 139 8.82 -6.76 -6.31
CA VAL A 139 9.50 -7.42 -7.44
C VAL A 139 8.89 -8.78 -7.72
N ALA A 140 8.67 -9.62 -6.69
CA ALA A 140 8.07 -10.93 -6.86
C ALA A 140 6.66 -10.88 -7.46
N ILE A 141 5.85 -9.89 -7.07
CA ILE A 141 4.50 -9.66 -7.63
C ILE A 141 4.59 -9.19 -9.09
N ALA A 142 5.50 -8.27 -9.39
CA ALA A 142 5.72 -7.77 -10.75
C ALA A 142 6.20 -8.89 -11.69
N GLU A 143 7.10 -9.76 -11.22
CA GLU A 143 7.60 -10.94 -11.93
C GLU A 143 6.57 -12.07 -12.06
N ARG A 144 5.45 -12.02 -11.32
CA ARG A 144 4.50 -13.14 -11.14
C ARG A 144 5.15 -14.44 -10.66
N ASN A 145 6.19 -14.35 -9.84
CA ASN A 145 6.79 -15.54 -9.23
C ASN A 145 5.96 -15.97 -8.01
N ASN A 146 4.96 -16.85 -8.23
CA ASN A 146 4.03 -17.31 -7.20
C ASN A 146 4.76 -17.90 -5.97
N PHE A 147 5.86 -18.63 -6.18
CA PHE A 147 6.62 -19.22 -5.08
C PHE A 147 7.27 -18.15 -4.20
N LYS A 148 7.95 -17.17 -4.78
CA LYS A 148 8.52 -16.02 -4.04
C LYS A 148 7.43 -15.24 -3.31
N VAL A 149 6.27 -15.02 -3.94
CA VAL A 149 5.13 -14.31 -3.32
C VAL A 149 4.59 -15.07 -2.11
N ILE A 150 4.37 -16.39 -2.23
CA ILE A 150 3.90 -17.24 -1.13
C ILE A 150 4.91 -17.22 0.02
N PHE A 151 6.19 -17.40 -0.28
CA PHE A 151 7.26 -17.41 0.72
C PHE A 151 7.30 -16.11 1.54
N VAL A 152 7.30 -14.94 0.88
CA VAL A 152 7.30 -13.64 1.58
C VAL A 152 6.00 -13.42 2.37
N ARG A 153 4.85 -13.89 1.87
CA ARG A 153 3.57 -13.83 2.62
C ARG A 153 3.62 -14.67 3.89
N ILE A 154 4.20 -15.86 3.84
CA ILE A 154 4.35 -16.76 5.00
C ILE A 154 5.23 -16.11 6.06
N ILE A 155 6.42 -15.60 5.68
CA ILE A 155 7.31 -14.88 6.61
C ILE A 155 6.57 -13.69 7.26
N ASN A 156 5.86 -12.91 6.46
CA ASN A 156 5.09 -11.77 6.96
C ASN A 156 3.95 -12.21 7.88
N LEU A 157 3.28 -13.33 7.61
CA LEU A 157 2.20 -13.86 8.45
C LEU A 157 2.74 -14.33 9.80
N PHE A 158 3.85 -15.07 9.83
CA PHE A 158 4.49 -15.47 11.07
C PHE A 158 4.91 -14.27 11.92
N LYS A 159 5.55 -13.26 11.32
CA LYS A 159 5.87 -12.01 12.02
C LYS A 159 4.60 -11.34 12.57
N ARG A 160 3.51 -11.27 11.79
CA ARG A 160 2.23 -10.68 12.23
C ARG A 160 1.64 -11.41 13.42
N ILE A 161 1.52 -12.72 13.35
CA ILE A 161 0.94 -13.55 14.42
C ILE A 161 1.78 -13.40 15.69
N TYR A 162 3.10 -13.56 15.58
CA TYR A 162 4.02 -13.44 16.70
C TYR A 162 3.91 -12.07 17.40
N TYR A 163 3.93 -10.97 16.63
CA TYR A 163 3.84 -9.64 17.21
C TYR A 163 2.44 -9.24 17.68
N PHE A 164 1.39 -9.79 17.07
CA PHE A 164 0.01 -9.61 17.55
C PHE A 164 -0.15 -10.16 18.97
N PHE A 165 0.30 -11.41 19.21
CA PHE A 165 0.28 -12.00 20.56
C PHE A 165 1.17 -11.25 21.54
N ARG A 166 2.35 -10.79 21.12
CA ARG A 166 3.23 -10.00 21.98
C ARG A 166 2.62 -8.68 22.44
N TYR A 167 1.75 -8.05 21.64
CA TYR A 167 1.10 -6.78 21.96
C TYR A 167 -0.15 -6.93 22.85
N MET A 168 -0.76 -8.12 22.90
CA MET A 168 -1.89 -8.40 23.80
C MET A 168 -1.44 -8.73 25.23
N VAL A 169 -0.18 -9.11 25.41
CA VAL A 169 0.39 -9.58 26.69
C VAL A 169 1.30 -8.49 27.33
N SER A 170 1.30 -7.27 26.79
CA SER A 170 2.08 -6.12 27.26
C SER A 170 1.22 -4.86 27.33
#